data_AF-A0AA37EW27-F1
#
_entry.id   AF-A0AA37EW27-F1
#
_cell.length_a   1.000
_cell.length_b   1.000
_cell.length_c   1.000
_cell.angle_alpha   90.00
_cell.angle_beta   90.00
_cell.angle_gamma   90.00
#
_symmetry.space_group_name_H-M   'P 1'
#
loop_
_entity.id
_entity.type
_entity.pdbx_description
1 polymer ?
#
loop_
_entity_poly.entity_id
_entity_poly.type
_entity_poly.pdbx_seq_one_letter_code
_entity_poly.pdbx_strand_id
1 'polypeptide(L)'
;MKKLITYAILALLAIVSGCKEQGSVNLCSKNANASSCNSNNTGGNKGGQPINPNNTLNTAGIYRDTADDHVAVVSSNGRVLFWDDYYTDREVEQRGLVRISVQANTEYTEDSACQYPSGYLASHVYSFTPIQDKAVQFSTNCGDARFYTKRPSKQTLTMTTADNSGLYSAAGEYLEIADLTLINTDGMQATLADNGQLKFNHPYTDCEQEYLVDETSLVILSSPNCEATGFVSGFYQP
;
A
#
# COMPACT_ATOMS: atom_id res chain seq x y z
N MET A 1 -39.93 61.91 -10.63
CA MET A 1 -40.05 60.74 -11.52
C MET A 1 -38.67 60.08 -11.59
N LYS A 2 -38.36 59.17 -10.66
CA LYS A 2 -38.35 57.70 -10.84
C LYS A 2 -37.59 57.24 -12.10
N LYS A 3 -36.38 56.72 -11.90
CA LYS A 3 -35.99 55.33 -12.24
C LYS A 3 -34.63 55.01 -11.60
N LEU A 4 -34.67 54.28 -10.49
CA LEU A 4 -33.55 53.44 -10.05
C LEU A 4 -33.34 52.37 -11.11
N ILE A 5 -32.10 52.21 -11.57
CA ILE A 5 -31.70 51.02 -12.33
C ILE A 5 -30.89 50.14 -11.39
N THR A 6 -31.59 49.11 -10.90
CA THR A 6 -31.06 47.95 -10.21
C THR A 6 -30.35 47.08 -11.26
N TYR A 7 -29.05 46.84 -11.13
CA TYR A 7 -28.40 45.73 -11.81
C TYR A 7 -28.10 44.64 -10.78
N ALA A 8 -28.71 43.49 -11.04
CA ALA A 8 -28.61 42.28 -10.26
C ALA A 8 -27.17 41.76 -10.23
N ILE A 9 -26.63 41.60 -9.03
CA ILE A 9 -25.43 40.79 -8.78
C ILE A 9 -25.90 39.34 -8.86
N LEU A 10 -25.72 38.71 -10.02
CA LEU A 10 -25.99 37.29 -10.21
C LEU A 10 -24.84 36.48 -9.60
N ALA A 11 -25.23 35.51 -8.78
CA ALA A 11 -24.39 34.65 -7.98
C ALA A 11 -23.28 33.94 -8.78
N LEU A 12 -22.04 34.07 -8.32
CA LEU A 12 -21.01 33.07 -8.59
C LEU A 12 -21.12 32.01 -7.49
N LEU A 13 -21.79 30.90 -7.80
CA LEU A 13 -21.67 29.66 -7.04
C LEU A 13 -20.20 29.23 -7.08
N ALA A 14 -19.51 29.30 -5.95
CA ALA A 14 -18.31 28.51 -5.72
C ALA A 14 -18.76 27.04 -5.64
N ILE A 15 -18.80 26.37 -6.79
CA ILE A 15 -18.81 24.92 -6.83
C ILE A 15 -17.42 24.51 -6.34
N VAL A 16 -17.32 24.24 -5.04
CA VAL A 16 -16.27 23.40 -4.48
C VAL A 16 -16.57 22.00 -5.01
N SER A 17 -16.23 21.77 -6.29
CA SER A 17 -16.17 20.43 -6.85
C SER A 17 -15.00 19.79 -6.15
N GLY A 18 -15.32 18.96 -5.15
CA GLY A 18 -14.33 18.18 -4.43
C GLY A 18 -13.40 17.52 -5.44
N CYS A 19 -12.10 17.73 -5.24
CA CYS A 19 -11.10 16.78 -5.70
C CYS A 19 -11.45 15.46 -5.02
N LYS A 20 -12.25 14.63 -5.72
CA LYS A 20 -12.34 13.22 -5.40
C LYS A 20 -10.97 12.69 -5.80
N GLU A 21 -10.13 12.37 -4.81
CA GLU A 21 -8.88 11.66 -5.05
C GLU A 21 -9.18 10.48 -5.96
N GLN A 22 -8.66 10.55 -7.18
CA GLN A 22 -8.71 9.46 -8.14
C GLN A 22 -7.60 8.48 -7.76
N GLY A 23 -7.69 7.94 -6.54
CA GLY A 23 -6.81 6.91 -6.02
C GLY A 23 -7.15 5.56 -6.61
N SER A 24 -6.94 5.39 -7.91
CA SER A 24 -6.94 4.08 -8.55
C SER A 24 -5.57 3.89 -9.19
N VAL A 25 -4.70 3.16 -8.50
CA VAL A 25 -3.45 2.71 -9.12
C VAL A 25 -3.76 1.51 -9.99
N ASN A 26 -3.35 1.60 -11.26
CA ASN A 26 -3.35 0.46 -12.16
C ASN A 26 -2.11 -0.40 -11.84
N LEU A 27 -2.32 -1.58 -11.27
CA LEU A 27 -1.26 -2.48 -10.83
C LEU A 27 -1.22 -3.73 -11.71
N CYS A 28 -0.60 -3.62 -12.87
CA CYS A 28 -0.33 -4.78 -13.74
C CYS A 28 0.75 -5.68 -13.11
N SER A 29 0.63 -7.01 -13.24
CA SER A 29 1.80 -7.89 -13.07
C SER A 29 2.73 -7.72 -14.27
N LYS A 30 4.04 -7.95 -14.09
CA LYS A 30 5.07 -7.81 -15.14
C LYS A 30 4.79 -8.68 -16.38
N ASN A 31 3.93 -9.70 -16.25
CA ASN A 31 3.58 -10.66 -17.29
C ASN A 31 2.11 -10.58 -17.78
N ALA A 32 1.31 -9.62 -17.30
CA ALA A 32 -0.05 -9.42 -17.79
C ALA A 32 -0.03 -8.64 -19.12
N ASN A 33 -0.60 -9.23 -20.19
CA ASN A 33 -0.85 -8.51 -21.45
C ASN A 33 -1.59 -7.20 -21.16
N ALA A 34 -1.09 -6.08 -21.67
CA ALA A 34 -1.64 -4.73 -21.42
C ALA A 34 -3.17 -4.60 -21.67
N SER A 35 -3.75 -5.48 -22.48
CA SER A 35 -5.19 -5.56 -22.76
C SER A 35 -6.04 -6.15 -21.62
N SER A 36 -5.47 -6.87 -20.66
CA SER A 36 -6.18 -7.37 -19.46
C SER A 36 -6.06 -6.43 -18.25
N CYS A 37 -5.24 -5.38 -18.32
CA CYS A 37 -5.12 -4.34 -17.28
C CYS A 37 -6.25 -3.28 -17.31
N ASN A 38 -7.39 -3.61 -17.91
CA ASN A 38 -8.56 -2.74 -18.00
C ASN A 38 -9.75 -3.28 -17.19
N SER A 39 -9.48 -3.93 -16.06
CA SER A 39 -10.51 -4.09 -15.03
C SER A 39 -10.53 -2.81 -14.21
N ASN A 40 -11.60 -2.03 -14.37
CA ASN A 40 -12.01 -0.97 -13.47
C ASN A 40 -12.09 -1.51 -12.03
N ASN A 41 -10.95 -1.67 -11.36
CA ASN A 41 -10.87 -1.72 -9.91
C ASN A 41 -11.06 -0.28 -9.44
N THR A 42 -12.31 0.18 -9.51
CA THR A 42 -12.78 1.29 -8.68
C THR A 42 -12.73 0.78 -7.25
N GLY A 43 -11.52 0.73 -6.69
CA GLY A 43 -11.25 0.36 -5.32
C GLY A 43 -12.22 1.13 -4.45
N GLY A 44 -13.08 0.39 -3.77
CA GLY A 44 -14.07 0.96 -2.89
C GLY A 44 -13.33 1.76 -1.84
N ASN A 45 -13.33 3.08 -1.99
CA ASN A 45 -13.00 4.03 -0.94
C ASN A 45 -14.13 4.01 0.11
N LYS A 46 -14.43 2.82 0.65
CA LYS A 46 -15.42 2.62 1.70
C LYS A 46 -14.69 2.71 3.03
N GLY A 47 -14.31 3.94 3.35
CA GLY A 47 -13.98 4.35 4.72
C GLY A 47 -15.22 4.18 5.61
N GLY A 48 -15.51 2.94 6.01
CA GLY A 48 -16.42 2.68 7.11
C GLY A 48 -15.64 2.93 8.39
N GLN A 49 -15.78 4.12 8.98
CA GLN A 49 -15.26 4.34 10.33
C GLN A 49 -15.88 3.32 11.29
N PRO A 50 -15.09 2.75 12.21
CA PRO A 50 -15.59 1.76 13.16
C PRO A 50 -16.62 2.38 14.11
N ILE A 51 -17.69 1.63 14.40
CA ILE A 51 -18.82 2.02 15.26
C ILE A 51 -18.39 2.24 16.73
N ASN A 52 -17.15 1.86 17.09
CA ASN A 52 -16.59 2.00 18.42
C ASN A 52 -15.07 2.29 18.34
N PRO A 53 -14.60 3.49 18.71
CA PRO A 53 -13.20 3.87 18.57
C PRO A 53 -12.24 3.10 19.50
N ASN A 54 -12.74 2.55 20.61
CA ASN A 54 -11.90 1.97 21.67
C ASN A 54 -11.29 0.60 21.34
N ASN A 55 -11.61 0.01 20.19
CA ASN A 55 -11.08 -1.30 19.75
C ASN A 55 -10.71 -1.31 18.26
N THR A 56 -10.20 -0.17 17.79
CA THR A 56 -9.90 0.07 16.38
C THR A 56 -8.46 -0.31 16.05
N LEU A 57 -8.26 -1.01 14.94
CA LEU A 57 -6.94 -1.34 14.40
C LEU A 57 -6.71 -0.59 13.09
N ASN A 58 -5.47 -0.15 12.87
CA ASN A 58 -4.99 0.24 11.54
C ASN A 58 -4.50 -1.03 10.83
N THR A 59 -4.95 -1.26 9.60
CA THR A 59 -4.65 -2.49 8.85
C THR A 59 -3.32 -2.45 8.11
N ALA A 60 -2.73 -1.27 7.86
CA ALA A 60 -1.49 -1.13 7.12
C ALA A 60 -0.32 -1.83 7.80
N GLY A 61 0.56 -2.48 7.03
CA GLY A 61 1.75 -3.16 7.53
C GLY A 61 2.10 -4.42 6.73
N ILE A 62 3.18 -5.07 7.17
CA ILE A 62 3.68 -6.33 6.63
C ILE A 62 3.19 -7.46 7.56
N TYR A 63 2.53 -8.47 7.00
CA TYR A 63 2.02 -9.64 7.71
C TYR A 63 2.63 -10.90 7.09
N ARG A 64 3.22 -11.76 7.90
CA ARG A 64 3.84 -13.01 7.45
C ARG A 64 3.06 -14.20 7.95
N ASP A 65 2.99 -15.27 7.18
CA ASP A 65 2.35 -16.51 7.65
C ASP A 65 3.20 -17.18 8.77
N THR A 66 2.92 -18.43 9.14
CA THR A 66 3.67 -19.10 10.22
C THR A 66 4.98 -19.72 9.74
N ALA A 67 5.06 -20.09 8.46
CA ALA A 67 6.27 -20.64 7.86
C ALA A 67 7.22 -19.56 7.33
N ASP A 68 6.79 -18.29 7.32
CA ASP A 68 7.48 -17.15 6.69
C ASP A 68 7.73 -17.38 5.18
N ASP A 69 6.91 -18.20 4.53
CA ASP A 69 6.93 -18.47 3.09
C ASP A 69 5.97 -17.55 2.32
N HIS A 70 4.87 -17.13 2.94
CA HIS A 70 3.90 -16.23 2.34
C HIS A 70 3.82 -14.90 3.09
N VAL A 71 3.68 -13.81 2.34
CA VAL A 71 3.58 -12.46 2.91
C VAL A 71 2.37 -11.71 2.35
N ALA A 72 1.63 -11.05 3.23
CA ALA A 72 0.58 -10.10 2.89
C ALA A 72 1.01 -8.69 3.29
N VAL A 73 1.03 -7.77 2.34
CA VAL A 73 1.36 -6.36 2.58
C VAL A 73 0.11 -5.52 2.41
N VAL A 74 -0.27 -4.82 3.47
CA VAL A 74 -1.42 -3.91 3.47
C VAL A 74 -0.90 -2.47 3.47
N SER A 75 -1.28 -1.71 2.45
CA SER A 75 -0.95 -0.29 2.34
C SER A 75 -1.85 0.59 3.23
N SER A 76 -1.44 1.84 3.42
CA SER A 76 -2.15 2.91 4.14
C SER A 76 -3.57 3.17 3.63
N ASN A 77 -3.85 2.83 2.36
CA ASN A 77 -5.16 2.97 1.72
C ASN A 77 -5.96 1.65 1.65
N GLY A 78 -5.45 0.57 2.26
CA GLY A 78 -6.16 -0.71 2.35
C GLY A 78 -5.99 -1.64 1.15
N ARG A 79 -5.11 -1.33 0.19
CA ARG A 79 -4.69 -2.32 -0.82
C ARG A 79 -3.83 -3.40 -0.18
N VAL A 80 -4.11 -4.66 -0.51
CA VAL A 80 -3.35 -5.84 -0.08
C VAL A 80 -2.63 -6.46 -1.27
N LEU A 81 -1.34 -6.75 -1.10
CA LEU A 81 -0.54 -7.55 -2.04
C LEU A 81 -0.15 -8.84 -1.33
N PHE A 82 -0.50 -9.98 -1.91
CA PHE A 82 -0.10 -11.31 -1.43
C PHE A 82 1.06 -11.82 -2.29
N TRP A 83 2.11 -12.26 -1.61
CA TRP A 83 3.36 -12.71 -2.19
C TRP A 83 3.55 -14.18 -1.80
N ASP A 84 3.82 -15.03 -2.79
CA ASP A 84 4.19 -16.43 -2.60
C ASP A 84 5.72 -16.59 -2.61
N ASP A 85 6.19 -17.65 -1.97
CA ASP A 85 7.57 -18.12 -1.92
C ASP A 85 8.58 -16.97 -1.69
N TYR A 86 8.37 -16.25 -0.60
CA TYR A 86 9.09 -15.03 -0.20
C TYR A 86 10.63 -15.10 -0.34
N TYR A 87 11.21 -16.29 -0.19
CA TYR A 87 12.66 -16.48 -0.26
C TYR A 87 13.17 -16.75 -1.68
N THR A 88 12.32 -17.20 -2.61
CA THR A 88 12.79 -17.70 -3.92
C THR A 88 11.97 -17.26 -5.13
N ASP A 89 10.71 -16.86 -4.98
CA ASP A 89 9.85 -16.42 -6.08
C ASP A 89 9.20 -15.05 -5.85
N ARG A 90 9.02 -14.32 -6.95
CA ARG A 90 9.06 -12.85 -7.02
C ARG A 90 7.74 -12.22 -7.44
N GLU A 91 6.62 -12.90 -7.29
CA GLU A 91 5.37 -12.43 -7.89
C GLU A 91 4.29 -12.16 -6.84
N VAL A 92 3.69 -10.98 -6.97
CA VAL A 92 2.39 -10.73 -6.36
C VAL A 92 1.41 -11.68 -7.03
N GLU A 93 1.06 -12.76 -6.35
CA GLU A 93 0.12 -13.74 -6.88
C GLU A 93 -1.30 -13.20 -6.82
N GLN A 94 -1.64 -12.63 -5.68
CA GLN A 94 -3.02 -12.23 -5.41
C GLN A 94 -3.05 -10.80 -4.89
N ARG A 95 -4.19 -10.15 -5.11
CA ARG A 95 -4.43 -8.79 -4.64
C ARG A 95 -5.75 -8.75 -3.90
N GLY A 96 -5.80 -7.97 -2.84
CA GLY A 96 -6.99 -7.79 -2.01
C GLY A 96 -7.29 -6.32 -1.74
N LEU A 97 -8.50 -6.05 -1.25
CA LEU A 97 -8.83 -4.77 -0.59
C LEU A 97 -9.34 -5.05 0.81
N VAL A 98 -8.91 -4.23 1.76
CA VAL A 98 -9.41 -4.18 3.13
C VAL A 98 -9.73 -2.75 3.52
N ARG A 99 -10.51 -2.58 4.59
CA ARG A 99 -10.69 -1.26 5.20
C ARG A 99 -9.37 -0.79 5.82
N ILE A 100 -9.07 0.50 5.70
CA ILE A 100 -7.91 1.15 6.31
C ILE A 100 -7.93 0.97 7.84
N SER A 101 -9.13 0.93 8.41
CA SER A 101 -9.33 0.78 9.83
C SER A 101 -10.53 -0.10 10.13
N VAL A 102 -10.38 -0.99 11.11
CA VAL A 102 -11.33 -2.06 11.44
C VAL A 102 -11.54 -2.17 12.95
N GLN A 103 -12.67 -2.74 13.35
CA GLN A 103 -12.84 -3.23 14.71
C GLN A 103 -12.13 -4.58 14.84
N ALA A 104 -11.36 -4.75 15.92
CA ALA A 104 -10.76 -6.03 16.22
C ALA A 104 -11.82 -7.12 16.44
N ASN A 105 -11.51 -8.35 16.00
CA ASN A 105 -12.37 -9.53 16.09
C ASN A 105 -13.69 -9.43 15.29
N THR A 106 -13.76 -8.52 14.32
CA THR A 106 -14.91 -8.38 13.41
C THR A 106 -14.54 -8.90 12.03
N GLU A 107 -15.43 -9.72 11.46
CA GLU A 107 -15.34 -10.16 10.07
C GLU A 107 -15.93 -9.11 9.13
N TYR A 108 -15.25 -8.90 8.02
CA TYR A 108 -15.62 -8.00 6.94
C TYR A 108 -15.67 -8.77 5.63
N THR A 109 -16.48 -8.26 4.69
CA THR A 109 -16.55 -8.77 3.33
C THR A 109 -16.51 -7.60 2.37
N GLU A 110 -15.62 -7.66 1.38
CA GLU A 110 -15.57 -6.75 0.25
C GLU A 110 -15.80 -7.56 -1.04
N ASP A 111 -16.87 -7.25 -1.78
CA ASP A 111 -17.25 -8.00 -2.98
C ASP A 111 -16.26 -7.75 -4.13
N SER A 112 -15.92 -8.82 -4.86
CA SER A 112 -15.00 -8.76 -6.00
C SER A 112 -13.65 -8.10 -5.70
N ALA A 113 -13.18 -8.18 -4.45
CA ALA A 113 -11.98 -7.52 -3.99
C ALA A 113 -10.74 -8.41 -3.98
N CYS A 114 -10.90 -9.74 -3.99
CA CYS A 114 -9.78 -10.67 -4.14
C CYS A 114 -9.57 -10.98 -5.63
N GLN A 115 -8.41 -10.59 -6.16
CA GLN A 115 -8.01 -10.84 -7.54
C GLN A 115 -6.93 -11.91 -7.58
N TYR A 116 -7.22 -13.00 -8.28
CA TYR A 116 -6.29 -14.11 -8.52
C TYR A 116 -5.40 -13.85 -9.75
N PRO A 117 -4.29 -14.59 -9.93
CA PRO A 117 -3.40 -14.43 -11.09
C PRO A 117 -4.12 -14.56 -12.44
N SER A 118 -5.18 -15.37 -12.49
CA SER A 118 -6.03 -15.56 -13.67
C SER A 118 -6.89 -14.35 -14.05
N GLY A 119 -6.93 -13.32 -13.20
CA GLY A 119 -7.83 -12.17 -13.32
C GLY A 119 -9.23 -12.44 -12.77
N TYR A 120 -9.51 -13.64 -12.25
CA TYR A 120 -10.77 -13.94 -11.56
C TYR A 120 -10.91 -13.07 -10.30
N LEU A 121 -12.11 -12.51 -10.11
CA LEU A 121 -12.46 -11.71 -8.94
C LEU A 121 -13.43 -12.48 -8.04
N ALA A 122 -13.10 -12.56 -6.75
CA ALA A 122 -13.93 -13.15 -5.71
C ALA A 122 -14.18 -12.16 -4.57
N SER A 123 -15.20 -12.40 -3.75
CA SER A 123 -15.38 -11.66 -2.50
C SER A 123 -14.23 -11.96 -1.53
N HIS A 124 -13.66 -10.91 -0.95
CA HIS A 124 -12.61 -10.98 0.05
C HIS A 124 -13.25 -10.91 1.44
N VAL A 125 -13.21 -12.02 2.16
CA VAL A 125 -13.65 -12.16 3.55
C VAL A 125 -12.42 -12.11 4.45
N TYR A 126 -12.41 -11.20 5.41
CA TYR A 126 -11.25 -11.00 6.27
C TYR A 126 -11.59 -10.49 7.67
N SER A 127 -10.65 -10.67 8.60
CA SER A 127 -10.71 -10.08 9.94
C SER A 127 -9.31 -9.79 10.48
N PHE A 128 -9.24 -8.93 11.50
CA PHE A 128 -8.01 -8.62 12.22
C PHE A 128 -8.21 -8.88 13.71
N THR A 129 -7.33 -9.70 14.29
CA THR A 129 -7.41 -10.16 15.68
C THR A 129 -6.11 -9.82 16.41
N PRO A 130 -6.13 -8.98 17.44
CA PRO A 130 -5.00 -8.82 18.34
C PRO A 130 -4.69 -10.17 19.00
N ILE A 131 -3.44 -10.59 18.92
CA ILE A 131 -2.93 -11.79 19.57
C ILE A 131 -1.86 -11.39 20.60
N GLN A 132 -1.17 -12.38 21.18
CA GLN A 132 -0.12 -12.13 22.18
C GLN A 132 1.01 -11.23 21.63
N ASP A 133 1.77 -10.61 22.54
CA ASP A 133 2.91 -9.74 22.21
C ASP A 133 2.58 -8.52 21.34
N LYS A 134 1.34 -8.01 21.44
CA LYS A 134 0.82 -6.90 20.63
C LYS A 134 0.83 -7.17 19.12
N ALA A 135 0.95 -8.44 18.71
CA ALA A 135 0.83 -8.82 17.32
C ALA A 135 -0.63 -8.81 16.87
N VAL A 136 -0.85 -8.72 15.56
CA VAL A 136 -2.16 -8.72 14.93
C VAL A 136 -2.19 -9.82 13.89
N GLN A 137 -3.13 -10.74 14.02
CA GLN A 137 -3.42 -11.77 13.03
C GLN A 137 -4.42 -11.22 12.01
N PHE A 138 -4.04 -11.24 10.74
CA PHE A 138 -4.88 -11.03 9.58
C PHE A 138 -5.37 -12.38 9.07
N SER A 139 -6.67 -12.65 9.24
CA SER A 139 -7.34 -13.82 8.66
C SER A 139 -7.98 -13.43 7.35
N THR A 140 -7.82 -14.26 6.32
CA THR A 140 -8.37 -13.96 4.99
C THR A 140 -8.67 -15.25 4.20
N ASN A 141 -9.57 -15.13 3.22
CA ASN A 141 -9.81 -16.14 2.18
C ASN A 141 -9.10 -15.80 0.84
N CYS A 142 -8.19 -14.82 0.85
CA CYS A 142 -7.39 -14.36 -0.27
C CYS A 142 -5.91 -14.55 0.07
N GLY A 143 -5.07 -14.82 -0.93
CA GLY A 143 -3.72 -15.34 -0.71
C GLY A 143 -3.73 -16.83 -0.41
N ASP A 144 -2.54 -17.44 -0.40
CA ASP A 144 -2.39 -18.90 -0.24
C ASP A 144 -2.41 -19.34 1.22
N ALA A 145 -2.00 -18.44 2.14
CA ALA A 145 -2.14 -18.67 3.56
C ALA A 145 -3.46 -18.10 4.07
N ARG A 146 -4.11 -18.87 4.97
CA ARG A 146 -5.34 -18.41 5.64
C ARG A 146 -5.08 -17.34 6.70
N PHE A 147 -3.87 -17.34 7.27
CA PHE A 147 -3.51 -16.52 8.42
C PHE A 147 -2.13 -15.91 8.23
N TYR A 148 -2.08 -14.59 8.34
CA TYR A 148 -0.84 -13.82 8.39
C TYR A 148 -0.76 -13.06 9.71
N THR A 149 0.44 -12.80 10.21
CA THR A 149 0.69 -12.14 11.49
C THR A 149 1.61 -10.96 11.29
N LYS A 150 1.13 -9.78 11.71
CA LYS A 150 1.96 -8.59 11.88
C LYS A 150 2.41 -8.53 13.32
N ARG A 151 3.71 -8.61 13.55
CA ARG A 151 4.30 -8.30 14.86
C ARG A 151 4.50 -6.79 14.95
N PRO A 152 4.43 -6.18 16.15
CA PRO A 152 4.71 -4.76 16.29
C PRO A 152 6.12 -4.47 15.77
N SER A 153 6.21 -3.65 14.72
CA SER A 153 7.49 -3.09 14.29
C SER A 153 8.05 -2.31 15.46
N LYS A 154 9.24 -2.66 15.96
CA LYS A 154 10.05 -1.64 16.65
C LYS A 154 10.31 -0.62 15.55
N GLN A 155 9.72 0.58 15.63
CA GLN A 155 9.87 1.66 14.64
C GLN A 155 11.30 2.23 14.68
N THR A 156 12.27 1.37 14.46
CA THR A 156 13.66 1.72 14.28
C THR A 156 14.11 0.67 13.32
N LEU A 157 14.29 1.09 12.07
CA LEU A 157 15.09 0.39 11.09
C LEU A 157 16.42 0.13 11.80
N THR A 158 16.55 -1.05 12.42
CA THR A 158 17.76 -1.46 13.13
C THR A 158 18.66 -2.17 12.12
N MET A 159 18.58 -1.76 10.85
CA MET A 159 19.72 -1.92 9.97
C MET A 159 20.70 -0.86 10.46
N THR A 160 21.76 -1.32 11.09
CA THR A 160 22.89 -0.52 11.57
C THR A 160 23.13 0.69 10.67
N THR A 161 22.64 1.86 11.10
CA THR A 161 22.84 3.18 10.49
C THR A 161 24.30 3.65 10.55
N ALA A 162 25.24 2.74 10.81
CA ALA A 162 26.65 3.02 10.96
C ALA A 162 27.43 2.83 9.66
N ASP A 163 26.93 2.03 8.71
CA ASP A 163 27.57 1.76 7.43
C ASP A 163 26.50 1.67 6.33
N ASN A 164 26.73 2.34 5.19
CA ASN A 164 25.88 2.23 3.99
C ASN A 164 25.53 0.77 3.76
N SER A 165 24.24 0.44 3.89
CA SER A 165 23.77 -0.93 3.78
C SER A 165 23.18 -1.14 2.39
N GLY A 166 23.66 -2.17 1.73
CA GLY A 166 23.04 -2.66 0.50
C GLY A 166 21.74 -3.37 0.83
N LEU A 167 20.71 -3.09 0.07
CA LEU A 167 19.42 -3.74 0.10
C LEU A 167 19.18 -4.39 -1.26
N TYR A 168 19.00 -5.69 -1.26
CA TYR A 168 18.72 -6.45 -2.47
C TYR A 168 17.27 -6.89 -2.44
N SER A 169 16.60 -6.66 -3.56
CA SER A 169 15.40 -7.42 -3.85
C SER A 169 15.78 -8.82 -4.30
N ALA A 170 14.86 -9.77 -4.11
CA ALA A 170 14.98 -11.07 -4.76
C ALA A 170 15.19 -10.91 -6.27
N ALA A 171 14.64 -9.84 -6.89
CA ALA A 171 14.76 -9.47 -8.30
C ALA A 171 16.19 -9.21 -8.79
N GLY A 172 17.13 -8.92 -7.89
CA GLY A 172 18.47 -8.44 -8.19
C GLY A 172 18.55 -6.91 -8.25
N GLU A 173 17.42 -6.20 -8.07
CA GLU A 173 17.42 -4.74 -7.89
C GLU A 173 18.13 -4.41 -6.59
N TYR A 174 18.97 -3.39 -6.65
CA TYR A 174 19.78 -2.93 -5.53
C TYR A 174 19.35 -1.52 -5.12
N LEU A 175 19.24 -1.33 -3.81
CA LEU A 175 19.10 -0.04 -3.18
C LEU A 175 20.21 0.12 -2.15
N GLU A 176 20.83 1.28 -2.09
CA GLU A 176 21.65 1.66 -0.94
C GLU A 176 20.78 2.44 0.03
N ILE A 177 20.85 2.11 1.33
CA ILE A 177 20.22 2.90 2.38
C ILE A 177 21.28 3.57 3.24
N ALA A 178 21.16 4.89 3.37
CA ALA A 178 21.98 5.74 4.24
C ALA A 178 21.05 6.70 4.99
N ASP A 179 21.07 6.63 6.32
CA ASP A 179 20.13 7.34 7.21
C ASP A 179 18.65 7.08 6.85
N LEU A 180 18.03 8.04 6.14
CA LEU A 180 16.65 7.98 5.65
C LEU A 180 16.60 8.17 4.13
N THR A 181 17.72 8.02 3.45
CA THR A 181 17.84 8.16 2.00
C THR A 181 18.05 6.79 1.38
N LEU A 182 17.21 6.47 0.42
CA LEU A 182 17.42 5.37 -0.51
C LEU A 182 18.07 5.90 -1.78
N ILE A 183 19.02 5.14 -2.31
CA ILE A 183 19.70 5.43 -3.56
C ILE A 183 19.59 4.20 -4.46
N ASN A 184 19.03 4.34 -5.65
CA ASN A 184 19.00 3.23 -6.61
C ASN A 184 20.29 3.15 -7.44
N THR A 185 20.40 2.14 -8.30
CA THR A 185 21.58 1.91 -9.17
C THR A 185 21.89 3.04 -10.15
N ASP A 186 20.89 3.86 -10.47
CA ASP A 186 21.03 5.03 -11.34
C ASP A 186 21.46 6.30 -10.58
N GLY A 187 21.64 6.21 -9.26
CA GLY A 187 21.96 7.33 -8.38
C GLY A 187 20.77 8.22 -8.04
N MET A 188 19.54 7.83 -8.39
CA MET A 188 18.32 8.53 -7.99
C MET A 188 18.13 8.36 -6.48
N GLN A 189 17.82 9.46 -5.82
CA GLN A 189 17.62 9.50 -4.38
C GLN A 189 16.14 9.67 -4.03
N ALA A 190 15.70 8.94 -3.02
CA ALA A 190 14.40 9.11 -2.38
C ALA A 190 14.58 9.20 -0.87
N THR A 191 13.85 10.08 -0.20
CA THR A 191 13.82 10.14 1.27
C THR A 191 12.64 9.35 1.81
N LEU A 192 12.89 8.47 2.77
CA LEU A 192 11.89 7.79 3.58
C LEU A 192 11.21 8.83 4.49
N ALA A 193 10.01 9.27 4.14
CA ALA A 193 9.27 10.21 4.97
C ALA A 193 8.44 9.51 6.05
N ASP A 194 8.24 10.18 7.18
CA ASP A 194 7.51 9.66 8.36
C ASP A 194 6.05 9.25 8.08
N ASN A 195 5.48 9.71 6.96
CA ASN A 195 4.13 9.36 6.51
C ASN A 195 4.08 8.07 5.67
N GLY A 196 5.18 7.32 5.58
CA GLY A 196 5.26 6.09 4.79
C GLY A 196 5.35 6.35 3.27
N GLN A 197 5.73 7.55 2.84
CA GLN A 197 5.92 7.87 1.42
C GLN A 197 7.40 8.12 1.10
N LEU A 198 7.82 7.69 -0.07
CA LEU A 198 9.08 8.09 -0.67
C LEU A 198 8.94 9.52 -1.19
N LYS A 199 9.85 10.40 -0.76
CA LYS A 199 9.93 11.80 -1.24
C LYS A 199 11.05 11.93 -2.25
N PHE A 200 10.75 12.54 -3.38
CA PHE A 200 11.70 12.77 -4.46
C PHE A 200 11.95 14.27 -4.66
N ASN A 201 13.15 14.58 -5.14
CA ASN A 201 13.47 15.93 -5.58
C ASN A 201 12.91 16.20 -6.99
N HIS A 202 12.88 17.47 -7.40
CA HIS A 202 12.51 17.87 -8.75
C HIS A 202 13.36 17.10 -9.80
N PRO A 203 12.77 16.59 -10.90
CA PRO A 203 11.40 16.84 -11.39
C PRO A 203 10.30 15.91 -10.86
N TYR A 204 10.60 14.98 -9.96
CA TYR A 204 9.67 13.90 -9.58
C TYR A 204 8.84 14.19 -8.31
N THR A 205 8.56 15.46 -8.03
CA THR A 205 7.84 15.86 -6.80
C THR A 205 6.41 15.35 -6.73
N ASP A 206 5.83 14.97 -7.87
CA ASP A 206 4.46 14.46 -7.98
C ASP A 206 4.38 12.92 -7.89
N CYS A 207 5.52 12.25 -7.70
CA CYS A 207 5.56 10.81 -7.47
C CYS A 207 5.11 10.50 -6.03
N GLU A 208 3.99 9.77 -5.90
CA GLU A 208 3.47 9.24 -4.66
C GLU A 208 3.75 7.73 -4.59
N GLN A 209 4.85 7.34 -3.94
CA GLN A 209 5.21 5.94 -3.76
C GLN A 209 5.25 5.60 -2.28
N GLU A 210 4.40 4.66 -1.86
CA GLU A 210 4.34 4.22 -0.47
C GLU A 210 5.44 3.18 -0.20
N TYR A 211 5.99 3.23 1.01
CA TYR A 211 6.87 2.19 1.53
C TYR A 211 6.42 1.71 2.90
N LEU A 212 6.78 0.48 3.23
CA LEU A 212 6.59 -0.13 4.54
C LEU A 212 7.91 -0.71 5.02
N VAL A 213 8.17 -0.64 6.32
CA VAL A 213 9.40 -1.15 6.91
C VAL A 213 9.12 -1.94 8.18
N ASP A 214 9.83 -3.06 8.31
CA ASP A 214 9.93 -3.82 9.56
C ASP A 214 11.41 -3.95 9.99
N GLU A 215 11.71 -4.84 10.95
CA GLU A 215 13.07 -5.02 11.49
C GLU A 215 14.07 -5.57 10.46
N THR A 216 13.59 -6.16 9.36
CA THR A 216 14.40 -6.98 8.43
C THR A 216 14.18 -6.66 6.96
N SER A 217 13.18 -5.85 6.64
CA SER A 217 12.68 -5.69 5.27
C SER A 217 12.16 -4.28 5.03
N LEU A 218 12.46 -3.77 3.84
CA LEU A 218 11.80 -2.62 3.23
C LEU A 218 10.89 -3.13 2.09
N VAL A 219 9.66 -2.65 2.04
CA VAL A 219 8.74 -2.90 0.92
C VAL A 219 8.46 -1.60 0.23
N ILE A 220 8.76 -1.53 -1.06
CA ILE A 220 8.34 -0.43 -1.93
C ILE A 220 7.08 -0.89 -2.65
N LEU A 221 5.99 -0.15 -2.45
CA LEU A 221 4.73 -0.44 -3.13
C LEU A 221 4.73 0.14 -4.53
N SER A 222 4.04 -0.54 -5.44
CA SER A 222 3.88 -0.12 -6.82
C SER A 222 3.10 1.20 -6.91
N SER A 223 3.61 2.12 -7.74
CA SER A 223 2.98 3.41 -8.03
C SER A 223 3.09 3.74 -9.52
N PRO A 224 1.99 4.14 -10.18
CA PRO A 224 1.96 4.35 -11.63
C PRO A 224 2.61 5.69 -12.02
N ASN A 225 2.71 6.62 -11.07
CA ASN A 225 3.27 7.96 -11.28
C ASN A 225 4.77 8.01 -10.98
N CYS A 226 5.36 6.87 -10.64
CA CYS A 226 6.73 6.77 -10.12
C CYS A 226 7.64 5.90 -10.99
N GLU A 227 7.15 5.38 -12.12
CA GLU A 227 7.95 4.52 -13.01
C GLU A 227 9.25 5.19 -13.46
N ALA A 228 9.22 6.51 -13.66
CA ALA A 228 10.37 7.30 -14.10
C ALA A 228 11.45 7.53 -13.02
N THR A 229 11.17 7.22 -11.74
CA THR A 229 12.17 7.39 -10.66
C THR A 229 13.17 6.25 -10.60
N GLY A 230 12.88 5.12 -11.26
CA GLY A 230 13.69 3.90 -11.18
C GLY A 230 13.60 3.17 -9.84
N PHE A 231 12.68 3.55 -8.94
CA PHE A 231 12.38 2.79 -7.73
C PHE A 231 11.36 1.71 -8.03
N VAL A 232 11.85 0.49 -8.20
CA VAL A 232 11.04 -0.68 -8.50
C VAL A 232 10.28 -1.11 -7.25
N SER A 233 9.01 -1.48 -7.41
CA SER A 233 8.25 -2.06 -6.32
C SER A 233 8.72 -3.46 -6.00
N GLY A 234 8.85 -3.77 -4.71
CA GLY A 234 9.31 -5.07 -4.27
C GLY A 234 9.65 -5.09 -2.79
N PHE A 235 10.03 -6.28 -2.34
CA PHE A 235 10.66 -6.50 -1.05
C PHE A 235 12.18 -6.38 -1.19
N TYR A 236 12.80 -5.75 -0.20
CA TYR A 236 14.22 -5.45 -0.14
C TYR A 236 14.77 -5.81 1.23
N GLN A 237 15.89 -6.53 1.26
CA GLN A 237 16.55 -7.00 2.46
C GLN A 237 18.07 -6.85 2.37
N PRO A 238 18.79 -6.82 3.50
CA PRO A 238 20.26 -6.80 3.50
C PRO A 238 20.90 -7.98 2.78
#